data_AF-A0A968WA92-F1
#
_entry.id   AF-A0A968WA92-F1
#
_cell.length_a   1.000
_cell.length_b   1.000
_cell.length_c   1.000
_cell.angle_alpha   90.00
_cell.angle_beta   90.00
_cell.angle_gamma   90.00
#
_symmetry.space_group_name_H-M   'P 1'
#
loop_
_entity.id
_entity.type
_entity.pdbx_description
1 polymer ?
#
loop_
_entity_poly.entity_id
_entity_poly.type
_entity_poly.pdbx_seq_one_letter_code
_entity_poly.pdbx_strand_id
1 'polypeptide(L)'
;LEEPFEATAELARYHLRSAVTNLLERPPVQGRAARERVFQDIRSEYFPTDSELAIKYFQKGPLARARLTLIKDVVLGLTVSLLIENLLDDERARQFSAIHAISSMYPEKTREILNDKLSEIILNKVDDDNWDKVIIYLGKINIWDYLSEPCQIKGVAFIEKLKLFNKECYGQSASHENLDMLLIANSISFLKETLKAKLQLPVDKLLSLKESYEDKSQYHLINKTIEPILEKSLPNATFDELISMISKESFSLNEKIQPYLIDKINKASLGEILDGLSQVEQKDKPLLYEAIENRLPFLLNNISLEELLKIRQNYKRLLSKKKLKVLTDKLDNSVTQLFEQEKVDDLILIFPNYCNDKLFEKLLKPLLKDNISKIINYFKLSSSFDNAAGYANLLNEVADFINTTQWQEIIDAFFENSQIYNSRNCASTFESLFKKSIDLDISIKPYWLFFRKKLNTFSLNDRDINSLKKVIDSQLEAE
;
A
#
# COMPACT_ATOMS: atom_id res chain seq x y z
N LEU A 1 -20.77 -25.64 89.43
CA LEU A 1 -20.15 -26.91 88.99
C LEU A 1 -21.20 -27.57 88.11
N GLU A 2 -21.05 -27.43 86.79
CA GLU A 2 -21.94 -28.09 85.82
C GLU A 2 -21.65 -29.60 85.84
N GLU A 3 -22.68 -30.41 86.02
CA GLU A 3 -22.56 -31.86 85.95
C GLU A 3 -22.14 -32.29 84.52
N PRO A 4 -21.18 -33.20 84.37
CA PRO A 4 -20.79 -33.71 83.06
C PRO A 4 -21.97 -34.45 82.41
N PHE A 5 -22.23 -34.12 81.14
CA PHE A 5 -23.28 -34.76 80.35
C PHE A 5 -23.07 -36.27 80.24
N GLU A 6 -23.94 -37.07 80.87
CA GLU A 6 -23.97 -38.52 80.73
C GLU A 6 -24.83 -38.92 79.53
N ALA A 7 -24.18 -39.13 78.38
CA ALA A 7 -24.84 -39.67 77.20
C ALA A 7 -25.28 -41.12 77.45
N THR A 8 -26.55 -41.45 77.23
CA THR A 8 -27.01 -42.84 77.27
C THR A 8 -26.30 -43.67 76.19
N ALA A 9 -26.04 -44.94 76.47
CA ALA A 9 -25.31 -45.83 75.55
C ALA A 9 -25.93 -45.89 74.15
N GLU A 10 -27.27 -45.79 74.05
CA GLU A 10 -27.99 -45.74 72.79
C GLU A 10 -27.77 -44.43 72.02
N LEU A 11 -27.68 -43.29 72.72
CA LEU A 11 -27.38 -42.00 72.10
C LEU A 11 -25.95 -41.99 71.55
N ALA A 12 -24.99 -42.54 72.31
CA ALA A 12 -23.62 -42.72 71.84
C ALA A 12 -23.55 -43.64 70.62
N ARG A 13 -24.31 -44.74 70.61
CA ARG A 13 -24.38 -45.69 69.49
C ARG A 13 -25.00 -45.05 68.25
N TYR A 14 -26.04 -44.24 68.42
CA TYR A 14 -26.66 -43.47 67.35
C TYR A 14 -25.68 -42.44 66.76
N HIS A 15 -24.96 -41.68 67.59
CA HIS A 15 -23.97 -40.72 67.12
C HIS A 15 -22.79 -41.39 66.42
N LEU A 16 -22.28 -42.51 66.94
CA LEU A 16 -21.22 -43.28 66.29
C LEU A 16 -21.68 -43.85 64.95
N ARG A 17 -22.90 -44.42 64.88
CA ARG A 17 -23.46 -44.91 63.62
C ARG A 17 -23.67 -43.79 62.63
N SER A 18 -24.17 -42.63 63.08
CA SER A 18 -24.34 -41.45 62.23
C SER A 18 -22.99 -40.90 61.74
N ALA A 19 -21.97 -40.84 62.60
CA ALA A 19 -20.61 -40.44 62.20
C ALA A 19 -20.01 -41.43 61.20
N VAL A 20 -20.18 -42.74 61.42
CA VAL A 20 -19.69 -43.75 60.47
C VAL A 20 -20.43 -43.64 59.15
N THR A 21 -21.76 -43.74 59.14
CA THR A 21 -22.58 -43.75 57.92
C THR A 21 -22.52 -42.44 57.13
N ASN A 22 -22.47 -41.29 57.80
CA ASN A 22 -22.54 -39.99 57.13
C ASN A 22 -21.19 -39.31 56.93
N LEU A 23 -20.17 -39.65 57.71
CA LEU A 23 -18.85 -38.97 57.68
C LEU A 23 -17.70 -39.89 57.25
N LEU A 24 -17.67 -41.15 57.69
CA LEU A 24 -16.50 -42.04 57.53
C LEU A 24 -16.68 -43.15 56.48
N GLU A 25 -17.91 -43.49 56.10
CA GLU A 25 -18.23 -44.57 55.15
C GLU A 25 -17.95 -44.18 53.69
N ARG A 26 -17.73 -42.88 53.41
CA ARG A 26 -17.31 -42.38 52.10
C ARG A 26 -15.84 -41.95 52.14
N PRO A 27 -14.99 -42.38 51.18
CA PRO A 27 -13.59 -41.97 51.15
C PRO A 27 -13.48 -40.43 51.11
N PRO A 28 -12.57 -39.79 51.87
CA PRO A 28 -12.43 -38.34 51.94
C PRO A 28 -11.74 -37.83 50.68
N VAL A 29 -12.45 -37.79 49.55
CA VAL A 29 -11.84 -37.42 48.27
C VAL A 29 -12.89 -36.76 47.40
N GLN A 30 -13.14 -35.45 47.57
CA GLN A 30 -14.09 -34.76 46.67
C GLN A 30 -13.66 -33.40 46.15
N GLY A 31 -12.70 -32.69 46.78
CA GLY A 31 -12.21 -31.42 46.24
C GLY A 31 -11.09 -31.61 45.21
N ARG A 32 -9.91 -32.03 45.68
CA ARG A 32 -8.69 -32.12 44.86
C ARG A 32 -8.77 -33.14 43.73
N ALA A 33 -9.28 -34.35 43.99
CA ALA A 33 -9.40 -35.35 42.94
C ALA A 33 -10.47 -34.99 41.89
N ALA A 34 -11.56 -34.32 42.29
CA ALA A 34 -12.56 -33.83 41.34
C ALA A 34 -11.97 -32.72 40.46
N ARG A 35 -11.22 -31.79 41.06
CA ARG A 35 -10.47 -30.77 40.32
C ARG A 35 -9.51 -31.41 39.32
N GLU A 36 -8.66 -32.33 39.78
CA GLU A 36 -7.67 -33.00 38.93
C GLU A 36 -8.33 -33.73 37.76
N ARG A 37 -9.43 -34.46 38.03
CA ARG A 37 -10.21 -35.11 36.98
C ARG A 37 -10.75 -34.13 35.96
N VAL A 38 -11.28 -32.98 36.38
CA VAL A 38 -11.77 -31.95 35.45
C VAL A 38 -10.64 -31.42 34.56
N PHE A 39 -9.45 -31.14 35.12
CA PHE A 39 -8.31 -30.68 34.32
C PHE A 39 -7.79 -31.77 33.37
N GLN A 40 -7.77 -33.03 33.79
CA GLN A 40 -7.43 -34.16 32.92
C GLN A 40 -8.41 -34.30 31.77
N ASP A 41 -9.71 -34.16 32.05
CA ASP A 41 -10.75 -34.20 31.03
C ASP A 41 -10.56 -33.06 30.02
N ILE A 42 -10.30 -31.82 30.46
CA ILE A 42 -10.09 -30.66 29.56
C ILE A 42 -8.82 -30.78 28.72
N ARG A 43 -7.75 -31.35 29.27
CA ARG A 43 -6.48 -31.57 28.56
C ARG A 43 -6.59 -32.65 27.49
N SER A 44 -7.56 -33.56 27.60
CA SER A 44 -7.82 -34.60 26.60
C SER A 44 -8.07 -34.00 25.21
N GLU A 45 -7.46 -34.58 24.18
CA GLU A 45 -7.68 -34.22 22.78
C GLU A 45 -9.15 -34.38 22.35
N TYR A 46 -9.92 -35.21 23.06
CA TYR A 46 -11.33 -35.47 22.78
C TYR A 46 -12.29 -34.50 23.48
N PHE A 47 -11.78 -33.58 24.30
CA PHE A 47 -12.65 -32.60 24.95
C PHE A 47 -13.10 -31.53 23.93
N PRO A 48 -14.39 -31.14 23.94
CA PRO A 48 -14.94 -30.29 22.90
C PRO A 48 -14.41 -28.85 22.95
N THR A 49 -14.07 -28.31 21.78
CA THR A 49 -13.75 -26.89 21.57
C THR A 49 -15.00 -26.01 21.43
N ASP A 50 -16.17 -26.63 21.28
CA ASP A 50 -17.49 -25.97 21.33
C ASP A 50 -18.02 -25.93 22.77
N SER A 51 -18.46 -24.74 23.20
CA SER A 51 -18.88 -24.51 24.59
C SER A 51 -20.21 -25.20 24.93
N GLU A 52 -21.13 -25.38 23.99
CA GLU A 52 -22.39 -26.08 24.24
C GLU A 52 -22.18 -27.59 24.45
N LEU A 53 -21.27 -28.18 23.69
CA LEU A 53 -20.85 -29.56 23.90
C LEU A 53 -20.09 -29.73 25.23
N ALA A 54 -19.25 -28.77 25.60
CA ALA A 54 -18.57 -28.77 26.90
C ALA A 54 -19.56 -28.71 28.07
N ILE A 55 -20.66 -27.95 27.95
CA ILE A 55 -21.75 -27.95 28.95
C ILE A 55 -22.34 -29.36 29.11
N LYS A 56 -22.70 -30.03 28.00
CA LYS A 56 -23.24 -31.40 28.02
C LYS A 56 -22.26 -32.40 28.64
N TYR A 57 -20.97 -32.20 28.41
CA TYR A 57 -19.91 -33.02 29.00
C TYR A 57 -19.87 -32.82 30.53
N PHE A 58 -19.78 -31.57 30.99
CA PHE A 58 -19.69 -31.25 32.42
C PHE A 58 -20.95 -31.60 33.22
N GLN A 59 -22.12 -31.60 32.60
CA GLN A 59 -23.37 -32.08 33.21
C GLN A 59 -23.36 -33.57 33.58
N LYS A 60 -22.48 -34.37 32.98
CA LYS A 60 -22.30 -35.80 33.32
C LYS A 60 -21.15 -36.03 34.31
N GLY A 61 -20.40 -34.98 34.64
CA GLY A 61 -19.16 -35.07 35.40
C GLY A 61 -19.23 -34.43 36.80
N PRO A 62 -18.07 -34.19 37.42
CA PRO A 62 -17.96 -33.58 38.75
C PRO A 62 -18.55 -32.16 38.84
N LEU A 63 -18.70 -31.48 37.70
CA LEU A 63 -19.22 -30.12 37.59
C LEU A 63 -20.74 -30.04 37.48
N ALA A 64 -21.49 -31.14 37.46
CA ALA A 64 -22.95 -31.13 37.34
C ALA A 64 -23.66 -30.52 38.57
N ARG A 65 -23.11 -30.73 39.76
CA ARG A 65 -23.60 -30.19 41.05
C ARG A 65 -22.42 -29.81 41.94
N ALA A 66 -21.51 -29.03 41.38
CA ALA A 66 -20.27 -28.69 42.05
C ALA A 66 -20.50 -27.78 43.26
N ARG A 67 -19.70 -27.97 44.31
CA ARG A 67 -19.58 -27.01 45.40
C ARG A 67 -18.85 -25.76 44.90
N LEU A 68 -19.14 -24.61 45.51
CA LEU A 68 -18.49 -23.34 45.17
C LEU A 68 -16.96 -23.43 45.18
N THR A 69 -16.38 -24.21 46.10
CA THR A 69 -14.92 -24.42 46.17
C THR A 69 -14.36 -25.08 44.91
N LEU A 70 -15.03 -26.08 44.35
CA LEU A 70 -14.60 -26.73 43.12
C LEU A 70 -14.74 -25.78 41.92
N ILE A 71 -15.85 -25.05 41.82
CA ILE A 71 -16.07 -24.05 40.76
C ILE A 71 -14.96 -23.00 40.82
N LYS A 72 -14.68 -22.47 42.01
CA LYS A 72 -13.61 -21.50 42.26
C LYS A 72 -12.24 -22.04 41.85
N ASP A 73 -11.88 -23.24 42.29
CA ASP A 73 -10.58 -23.83 41.97
C ASP A 73 -10.39 -24.08 40.47
N VAL A 74 -11.45 -24.51 39.77
CA VAL A 74 -11.39 -24.75 38.31
C VAL A 74 -11.34 -23.43 37.54
N VAL A 75 -12.21 -22.46 37.86
CA VAL A 75 -12.21 -21.14 37.19
C VAL A 75 -10.87 -20.45 37.37
N LEU A 76 -10.34 -20.38 38.59
CA LEU A 76 -9.04 -19.75 38.86
C LEU A 76 -7.90 -20.52 38.19
N GLY A 77 -7.92 -21.85 38.22
CA GLY A 77 -6.90 -22.66 37.56
C GLY A 77 -6.89 -22.46 36.04
N LEU A 78 -8.05 -22.45 35.39
CA LEU A 78 -8.18 -22.14 33.95
C LEU A 78 -7.76 -20.71 33.65
N THR A 79 -8.15 -19.73 34.48
CA THR A 79 -7.75 -18.32 34.32
C THR A 79 -6.23 -18.19 34.35
N VAL A 80 -5.58 -18.77 35.36
CA VAL A 80 -4.11 -18.73 35.49
C VAL A 80 -3.43 -19.43 34.30
N SER A 81 -3.91 -20.61 33.93
CA SER A 81 -3.39 -21.37 32.78
C SER A 81 -3.50 -20.57 31.47
N LEU A 82 -4.67 -20.01 31.18
CA LEU A 82 -4.93 -19.22 29.95
C LEU A 82 -4.13 -17.91 29.88
N LEU A 83 -3.74 -17.34 31.03
CA LEU A 83 -2.99 -16.08 31.10
C LEU A 83 -1.46 -16.27 31.11
N ILE A 84 -0.97 -17.43 31.56
CA ILE A 84 0.47 -17.63 31.83
C ILE A 84 1.05 -18.75 30.96
N GLU A 85 0.37 -19.89 30.85
CA GLU A 85 0.91 -21.08 30.19
C GLU A 85 1.01 -20.85 28.67
N ASN A 86 2.04 -21.44 28.05
CA ASN A 86 2.20 -21.48 26.60
C ASN A 86 1.51 -22.75 26.07
N LEU A 87 0.21 -22.64 25.86
CA LEU A 87 -0.64 -23.74 25.40
C LEU A 87 -0.68 -23.79 23.87
N LEU A 88 -0.80 -24.99 23.31
CA LEU A 88 -1.13 -25.17 21.89
C LEU A 88 -2.52 -24.58 21.60
N ASP A 89 -2.74 -24.05 20.39
CA ASP A 89 -3.99 -23.36 20.03
C ASP A 89 -5.25 -24.20 20.28
N ASP A 90 -5.18 -25.49 19.99
CA ASP A 90 -6.26 -26.45 20.19
C ASP A 90 -6.55 -26.68 21.70
N GLU A 91 -5.52 -26.86 22.52
CA GLU A 91 -5.68 -26.96 23.98
C GLU A 91 -6.23 -25.65 24.57
N ARG A 92 -5.73 -24.50 24.09
CA ARG A 92 -6.22 -23.18 24.50
C ARG A 92 -7.69 -23.00 24.13
N ALA A 93 -8.10 -23.45 22.94
CA ALA A 93 -9.50 -23.42 22.52
C ALA A 93 -10.38 -24.29 23.42
N ARG A 94 -9.92 -25.50 23.79
CA ARG A 94 -10.62 -26.36 24.76
C ARG A 94 -10.75 -25.71 26.14
N GLN A 95 -9.69 -25.05 26.63
CA GLN A 95 -9.75 -24.34 27.91
C GLN A 95 -10.71 -23.14 27.87
N PHE A 96 -10.74 -22.37 26.78
CA PHE A 96 -11.75 -21.32 26.58
C PHE A 96 -13.17 -21.89 26.52
N SER A 97 -13.36 -22.98 25.79
CA SER A 97 -14.64 -23.71 25.74
C SER A 97 -15.09 -24.13 27.15
N ALA A 98 -14.17 -24.68 27.95
CA ALA A 98 -14.44 -25.11 29.31
C ALA A 98 -14.84 -23.95 30.24
N ILE A 99 -14.09 -22.84 30.24
CA ILE A 99 -14.43 -21.68 31.09
C ILE A 99 -15.73 -21.01 30.65
N HIS A 100 -16.04 -20.98 29.35
CA HIS A 100 -17.34 -20.53 28.85
C HIS A 100 -18.47 -21.44 29.31
N ALA A 101 -18.30 -22.76 29.21
CA ALA A 101 -19.28 -23.72 29.69
C ALA A 101 -19.55 -23.58 31.19
N ILE A 102 -18.49 -23.42 32.00
CA ILE A 102 -18.62 -23.20 33.45
C ILE A 102 -19.31 -21.86 33.74
N SER A 103 -18.97 -20.80 33.01
CA SER A 103 -19.61 -19.49 33.14
C SER A 103 -21.10 -19.55 32.78
N SER A 104 -21.50 -20.36 31.80
CA SER A 104 -22.90 -20.58 31.44
C SER A 104 -23.65 -21.43 32.46
N MET A 105 -23.00 -22.46 33.03
CA MET A 105 -23.59 -23.30 34.07
C MET A 105 -23.72 -22.58 35.42
N TYR A 106 -22.78 -21.68 35.74
CA TYR A 106 -22.65 -21.00 37.03
C TYR A 106 -22.32 -19.50 36.87
N PRO A 107 -23.22 -18.70 36.28
CA PRO A 107 -22.92 -17.31 35.87
C PRO A 107 -22.56 -16.39 37.03
N GLU A 108 -23.43 -16.30 38.04
CA GLU A 108 -23.19 -15.41 39.18
C GLU A 108 -21.94 -15.80 39.97
N LYS A 109 -21.69 -17.11 40.14
CA LYS A 109 -20.53 -17.60 40.87
C LYS A 109 -19.23 -17.33 40.11
N THR A 110 -19.22 -17.58 38.81
CA THR A 110 -18.04 -17.31 37.99
C THR A 110 -17.73 -15.82 37.93
N ARG A 111 -18.76 -14.97 37.81
CA ARG A 111 -18.63 -13.51 37.87
C ARG A 111 -18.07 -13.05 39.23
N GLU A 112 -18.63 -13.49 40.35
CA GLU A 112 -18.12 -13.17 41.70
C GLU A 112 -16.64 -13.55 41.86
N ILE A 113 -16.26 -14.76 41.42
CA ILE A 113 -14.88 -15.26 41.51
C ILE A 113 -13.91 -14.40 40.69
N LEU A 114 -14.27 -14.09 39.45
CA LEU A 114 -13.41 -13.32 38.55
C LEU A 114 -13.33 -11.85 38.95
N ASN A 115 -14.42 -11.24 39.40
CA ASN A 115 -14.41 -9.87 39.89
C ASN A 115 -13.50 -9.70 41.12
N ASP A 116 -13.48 -10.68 42.03
CA ASP A 116 -12.62 -10.66 43.22
C ASP A 116 -11.14 -10.91 42.88
N LYS A 117 -10.84 -11.86 41.98
CA LYS A 117 -9.48 -12.41 41.82
C LYS A 117 -8.76 -12.07 40.52
N LEU A 118 -9.44 -11.66 39.45
CA LEU A 118 -8.81 -11.48 38.14
C LEU A 118 -7.73 -10.40 38.17
N SER A 119 -8.01 -9.24 38.79
CA SER A 119 -7.03 -8.15 38.91
C SER A 119 -5.77 -8.57 39.68
N GLU A 120 -5.95 -9.30 40.78
CA GLU A 120 -4.85 -9.83 41.59
C GLU A 120 -3.99 -10.82 40.78
N ILE A 121 -4.63 -11.70 40.00
CA ILE A 121 -3.93 -12.67 39.14
C ILE A 121 -3.11 -11.95 38.07
N ILE A 122 -3.72 -10.99 37.36
CA ILE A 122 -3.04 -10.24 36.29
C ILE A 122 -1.83 -9.49 36.84
N LEU A 123 -1.98 -8.76 37.95
CA LEU A 123 -0.90 -7.92 38.47
C LEU A 123 0.25 -8.70 39.09
N ASN A 124 -0.06 -9.83 39.77
CA ASN A 124 0.93 -10.54 40.57
C ASN A 124 1.55 -11.76 39.87
N LYS A 125 0.89 -12.29 38.83
CA LYS A 125 1.33 -13.56 38.20
C LYS A 125 1.62 -13.45 36.71
N VAL A 126 1.12 -12.43 36.02
CA VAL A 126 1.32 -12.29 34.57
C VAL A 126 2.52 -11.40 34.30
N ASP A 127 3.52 -11.98 33.63
CA ASP A 127 4.70 -11.24 33.16
C ASP A 127 4.36 -10.33 31.98
N ASP A 128 5.19 -9.30 31.79
CA ASP A 128 4.99 -8.29 30.74
C ASP A 128 4.95 -8.90 29.31
N ASP A 129 5.65 -10.01 29.08
CA ASP A 129 5.69 -10.73 27.80
C ASP A 129 4.38 -11.48 27.47
N ASN A 130 3.50 -11.70 28.45
CA ASN A 130 2.24 -12.46 28.31
C ASN A 130 1.01 -11.55 28.22
N TRP A 131 1.18 -10.24 28.02
CA TRP A 131 0.04 -9.31 27.99
C TRP A 131 -0.88 -9.47 26.79
N ASP A 132 -0.38 -10.05 25.70
CA ASP A 132 -1.21 -10.50 24.59
C ASP A 132 -2.30 -11.48 25.08
N LYS A 133 -1.94 -12.44 25.94
CA LYS A 133 -2.87 -13.41 26.50
C LYS A 133 -3.93 -12.75 27.38
N VAL A 134 -3.57 -11.69 28.11
CA VAL A 134 -4.51 -10.89 28.92
C VAL A 134 -5.56 -10.25 28.03
N ILE A 135 -5.14 -9.55 26.96
CA ILE A 135 -6.08 -8.89 26.04
C ILE A 135 -6.98 -9.92 25.34
N ILE A 136 -6.42 -11.05 24.89
CA ILE A 136 -7.19 -12.17 24.30
C ILE A 136 -8.22 -12.71 25.30
N TYR A 137 -7.80 -12.93 26.55
CA TYR A 137 -8.67 -13.45 27.60
C TYR A 137 -9.82 -12.49 27.90
N LEU A 138 -9.52 -11.21 28.09
CA LEU A 138 -10.52 -10.18 28.36
C LEU A 138 -11.53 -10.09 27.22
N GLY A 139 -11.06 -10.00 25.97
CA GLY A 139 -11.92 -9.89 24.80
C GLY A 139 -12.81 -11.10 24.54
N LYS A 140 -12.46 -12.29 25.04
CA LYS A 140 -13.31 -13.49 24.96
C LYS A 140 -14.30 -13.60 26.11
N ILE A 141 -13.87 -13.30 27.33
CA ILE A 141 -14.65 -13.57 28.55
C ILE A 141 -15.61 -12.42 28.91
N ASN A 142 -15.40 -11.21 28.40
CA ASN A 142 -16.25 -10.04 28.65
C ASN A 142 -16.39 -9.65 30.12
N ILE A 143 -15.33 -9.80 30.92
CA ILE A 143 -15.30 -9.46 32.36
C ILE A 143 -14.19 -8.45 32.65
N TRP A 144 -14.38 -7.22 32.18
CA TRP A 144 -13.44 -6.11 32.39
C TRP A 144 -14.01 -4.96 33.22
N ASP A 145 -15.32 -4.90 33.46
CA ASP A 145 -15.96 -3.79 34.16
C ASP A 145 -15.50 -3.65 35.63
N TYR A 146 -14.94 -4.72 36.21
CA TYR A 146 -14.43 -4.77 37.57
C TYR A 146 -12.89 -4.88 37.64
N LEU A 147 -12.19 -4.67 36.52
CA LEU A 147 -10.73 -4.61 36.54
C LEU A 147 -10.28 -3.39 37.34
N SER A 148 -9.31 -3.59 38.21
CA SER A 148 -8.67 -2.50 38.95
C SER A 148 -8.01 -1.50 37.98
N GLU A 149 -7.97 -0.23 38.37
CA GLU A 149 -7.33 0.82 37.58
C GLU A 149 -5.87 0.50 37.20
N PRO A 150 -5.01 -0.08 38.07
CA PRO A 150 -3.66 -0.49 37.67
C PRO A 150 -3.64 -1.54 36.54
N CYS A 151 -4.60 -2.47 36.50
CA CYS A 151 -4.72 -3.42 35.38
C CYS A 151 -5.08 -2.70 34.08
N GLN A 152 -6.04 -1.77 34.14
CA GLN A 152 -6.49 -1.02 32.99
C GLN A 152 -5.34 -0.19 32.41
N ILE A 153 -4.58 0.50 33.27
CA ILE A 153 -3.39 1.28 32.87
C ILE A 153 -2.36 0.40 32.17
N LYS A 154 -2.06 -0.80 32.69
CA LYS A 154 -1.13 -1.73 32.01
C LYS A 154 -1.67 -2.18 30.65
N GLY A 155 -2.97 -2.47 30.54
CA GLY A 155 -3.61 -2.81 29.27
C GLY A 155 -3.51 -1.68 28.24
N VAL A 156 -3.75 -0.43 28.66
CA VAL A 156 -3.57 0.76 27.82
C VAL A 156 -2.11 0.86 27.35
N ALA A 157 -1.14 0.77 28.27
CA ALA A 157 0.27 0.86 27.95
C ALA A 157 0.75 -0.25 26.98
N PHE A 158 0.18 -1.45 27.08
CA PHE A 158 0.45 -2.54 26.14
C PHE A 158 0.00 -2.18 24.71
N ILE A 159 -1.24 -1.71 24.54
CA ILE A 159 -1.77 -1.28 23.24
C ILE A 159 -0.97 -0.10 22.67
N GLU A 160 -0.52 0.83 23.52
CA GLU A 160 0.33 1.94 23.09
C GLU A 160 1.70 1.49 22.58
N LYS A 161 2.30 0.45 23.17
CA LYS A 161 3.60 -0.09 22.74
C LYS A 161 3.52 -0.97 21.50
N LEU A 162 2.32 -1.43 21.15
CA LEU A 162 2.09 -2.36 20.06
C LEU A 162 2.48 -1.76 18.70
N LYS A 163 3.27 -2.51 17.92
CA LYS A 163 3.82 -2.05 16.63
C LYS A 163 2.97 -2.57 15.48
N LEU A 164 2.15 -1.69 14.90
CA LEU A 164 1.22 -2.07 13.84
C LEU A 164 1.91 -2.38 12.51
N PHE A 165 3.09 -1.79 12.29
CA PHE A 165 3.84 -1.95 11.05
C PHE A 165 5.23 -2.49 11.35
N ASN A 166 5.61 -3.53 10.63
CA ASN A 166 6.94 -4.07 10.61
C ASN A 166 7.77 -3.31 9.57
N LYS A 167 9.01 -2.98 9.92
CA LYS A 167 9.94 -2.36 8.98
C LYS A 167 10.60 -3.48 8.18
N GLU A 168 10.22 -3.63 6.92
CA GLU A 168 10.83 -4.59 5.99
C GLU A 168 11.84 -3.87 5.08
N CYS A 169 12.76 -4.63 4.47
CA CYS A 169 13.81 -4.08 3.61
C CYS A 169 13.27 -3.32 2.39
N TYR A 170 12.02 -3.58 1.97
CA TYR A 170 11.38 -2.98 0.79
C TYR A 170 10.06 -2.26 1.10
N GLY A 171 9.73 -2.02 2.38
CA GLY A 171 8.48 -1.35 2.73
C GLY A 171 8.08 -1.50 4.21
N GLN A 172 6.86 -1.07 4.51
CA GLN A 172 6.21 -1.33 5.80
C GLN A 172 5.02 -2.26 5.54
N SER A 173 5.03 -3.44 6.14
CA SER A 173 3.90 -4.37 6.13
C SER A 173 3.17 -4.30 7.46
N ALA A 174 1.84 -4.46 7.45
CA ALA A 174 1.08 -4.48 8.68
C ALA A 174 1.26 -5.84 9.39
N SER A 175 1.53 -5.83 10.69
CA SER A 175 1.77 -7.06 11.46
C SER A 175 0.43 -7.74 11.79
N HIS A 176 0.07 -8.80 11.05
CA HIS A 176 -1.22 -9.48 11.21
C HIS A 176 -1.57 -9.85 12.67
N GLU A 177 -0.60 -10.37 13.43
CA GLU A 177 -0.78 -10.71 14.85
C GLU A 177 -1.16 -9.47 15.67
N ASN A 178 -0.38 -8.40 15.56
CA ASN A 178 -0.61 -7.14 16.26
C ASN A 178 -1.93 -6.48 15.84
N LEU A 179 -2.32 -6.65 14.58
CA LEU A 179 -3.61 -6.17 14.15
C LEU A 179 -4.74 -6.97 14.81
N ASP A 180 -4.67 -8.30 14.83
CA ASP A 180 -5.70 -9.15 15.44
C ASP A 180 -5.87 -8.82 16.93
N MET A 181 -4.76 -8.44 17.57
CA MET A 181 -4.78 -7.91 18.94
C MET A 181 -5.54 -6.58 19.07
N LEU A 182 -5.41 -5.64 18.12
CA LEU A 182 -6.23 -4.41 18.13
C LEU A 182 -7.72 -4.71 17.97
N LEU A 183 -8.05 -5.69 17.14
CA LEU A 183 -9.41 -6.12 16.89
C LEU A 183 -10.09 -6.62 18.16
N ILE A 184 -9.39 -7.49 18.88
CA ILE A 184 -9.85 -7.99 20.17
C ILE A 184 -9.94 -6.83 21.18
N ALA A 185 -8.93 -5.96 21.22
CA ALA A 185 -8.95 -4.81 22.12
C ALA A 185 -10.13 -3.86 21.86
N ASN A 186 -10.63 -3.78 20.63
CA ASN A 186 -11.78 -2.91 20.27
C ASN A 186 -13.09 -3.35 20.92
N SER A 187 -13.23 -4.61 21.32
CA SER A 187 -14.38 -5.08 22.08
C SER A 187 -14.32 -4.66 23.56
N ILE A 188 -13.15 -4.30 24.07
CA ILE A 188 -12.89 -3.96 25.47
C ILE A 188 -13.13 -2.46 25.70
N SER A 189 -14.07 -2.12 26.59
CA SER A 189 -14.57 -0.75 26.75
C SER A 189 -13.50 0.28 27.10
N PHE A 190 -12.63 -0.02 28.07
CA PHE A 190 -11.61 0.92 28.55
C PHE A 190 -10.44 1.13 27.58
N LEU A 191 -10.30 0.30 26.54
CA LEU A 191 -9.23 0.43 25.53
C LEU A 191 -9.66 1.27 24.31
N LYS A 192 -10.96 1.59 24.16
CA LYS A 192 -11.50 2.23 22.96
C LYS A 192 -10.85 3.57 22.63
N GLU A 193 -10.63 4.44 23.62
CA GLU A 193 -10.00 5.75 23.37
C GLU A 193 -8.51 5.59 23.02
N THR A 194 -7.79 4.67 23.66
CA THR A 194 -6.40 4.36 23.30
C THR A 194 -6.30 3.85 21.87
N LEU A 195 -7.21 2.97 21.45
CA LEU A 195 -7.26 2.48 20.06
C LEU A 195 -7.54 3.59 19.07
N LYS A 196 -8.51 4.45 19.38
CA LYS A 196 -8.83 5.62 18.55
C LYS A 196 -7.64 6.57 18.42
N ALA A 197 -6.86 6.79 19.49
CA ALA A 197 -5.62 7.55 19.43
C ALA A 197 -4.54 6.85 18.59
N LYS A 198 -4.37 5.53 18.79
CA LYS A 198 -3.41 4.70 18.06
C LYS A 198 -3.68 4.62 16.56
N LEU A 199 -4.96 4.69 16.17
CA LEU A 199 -5.42 4.70 14.78
C LEU A 199 -5.45 6.11 14.16
N GLN A 200 -4.94 7.15 14.82
CA GLN A 200 -4.68 8.45 14.18
C GLN A 200 -3.43 8.36 13.29
N LEU A 201 -3.51 7.51 12.28
CA LEU A 201 -2.43 7.24 11.33
C LEU A 201 -2.65 8.02 10.04
N PRO A 202 -1.57 8.26 9.27
CA PRO A 202 -1.67 8.67 7.87
C PRO A 202 -2.63 7.78 7.05
N VAL A 203 -3.26 8.36 6.03
CA VAL A 203 -4.30 7.71 5.22
C VAL A 203 -3.78 6.43 4.57
N ASP A 204 -2.60 6.47 3.97
CA ASP A 204 -1.94 5.33 3.32
C ASP A 204 -1.85 4.14 4.28
N LYS A 205 -1.46 4.38 5.53
CA LYS A 205 -1.37 3.37 6.57
C LYS A 205 -2.73 2.81 6.96
N LEU A 206 -3.75 3.66 7.07
CA LEU A 206 -5.13 3.22 7.35
C LEU A 206 -5.70 2.35 6.23
N LEU A 207 -5.41 2.68 4.97
CA LEU A 207 -5.81 1.89 3.82
C LEU A 207 -5.12 0.52 3.82
N SER A 208 -3.80 0.47 4.06
CA SER A 208 -3.08 -0.81 4.18
C SER A 208 -3.58 -1.69 5.33
N LEU A 209 -3.99 -1.06 6.44
CA LEU A 209 -4.65 -1.78 7.53
C LEU A 209 -5.96 -2.41 7.06
N LYS A 210 -6.82 -1.64 6.39
CA LYS A 210 -8.11 -2.12 5.89
C LYS A 210 -7.96 -3.28 4.90
N GLU A 211 -7.02 -3.17 3.96
CA GLU A 211 -6.70 -4.23 2.98
C GLU A 211 -6.30 -5.55 3.65
N SER A 212 -5.54 -5.47 4.75
CA SER A 212 -5.09 -6.66 5.50
C SER A 212 -6.24 -7.45 6.15
N TYR A 213 -7.47 -6.93 6.10
CA TYR A 213 -8.64 -7.46 6.77
C TYR A 213 -9.83 -7.73 5.88
N GLU A 214 -9.76 -7.42 4.59
CA GLU A 214 -10.90 -7.54 3.67
C GLU A 214 -11.49 -8.96 3.66
N ASP A 215 -10.64 -9.99 3.81
CA ASP A 215 -11.03 -11.40 3.82
C ASP A 215 -11.43 -11.95 5.21
N LYS A 216 -11.28 -11.17 6.29
CA LYS A 216 -11.55 -11.66 7.65
C LYS A 216 -13.02 -11.43 8.03
N SER A 217 -13.61 -12.39 8.76
CA SER A 217 -14.99 -12.30 9.30
C SER A 217 -15.23 -11.04 10.17
N GLN A 218 -14.17 -10.43 10.68
CA GLN A 218 -14.16 -9.27 11.56
C GLN A 218 -13.99 -7.93 10.80
N TYR A 219 -13.91 -7.95 9.46
CA TYR A 219 -13.77 -6.75 8.61
C TYR A 219 -14.76 -5.63 8.97
N HIS A 220 -16.02 -5.99 9.24
CA HIS A 220 -17.07 -5.04 9.59
C HIS A 220 -16.78 -4.24 10.89
N LEU A 221 -16.10 -4.85 11.87
CA LEU A 221 -15.74 -4.18 13.13
C LEU A 221 -14.64 -3.14 12.89
N ILE A 222 -13.67 -3.47 12.03
CA ILE A 222 -12.58 -2.56 11.68
C ILE A 222 -13.10 -1.41 10.85
N ASN A 223 -13.93 -1.69 9.84
CA ASN A 223 -14.53 -0.65 9.03
C ASN A 223 -15.31 0.34 9.89
N LYS A 224 -16.09 -0.15 10.87
CA LYS A 224 -16.81 0.72 11.80
C LYS A 224 -15.89 1.66 12.61
N THR A 225 -14.64 1.27 12.84
CA THR A 225 -13.65 2.08 13.56
C THR A 225 -12.81 2.97 12.63
N ILE A 226 -12.40 2.45 11.47
CA ILE A 226 -11.49 3.14 10.53
C ILE A 226 -12.26 4.12 9.64
N GLU A 227 -13.45 3.78 9.13
CA GLU A 227 -14.22 4.66 8.22
C GLU A 227 -14.43 6.06 8.81
N PRO A 228 -14.87 6.24 10.09
CA PRO A 228 -15.04 7.58 10.65
C PRO A 228 -13.74 8.39 10.74
N ILE A 229 -12.58 7.72 10.82
CA ILE A 229 -11.27 8.38 10.86
C ILE A 229 -10.89 8.81 9.44
N LEU A 230 -11.08 7.94 8.45
CA LEU A 230 -10.88 8.26 7.03
C LEU A 230 -11.79 9.43 6.62
N GLU A 231 -13.08 9.41 6.97
CA GLU A 231 -14.03 10.50 6.68
C GLU A 231 -13.58 11.85 7.21
N LYS A 232 -13.06 11.88 8.44
CA LYS A 232 -12.52 13.11 9.04
C LYS A 232 -11.25 13.61 8.36
N SER A 233 -10.51 12.72 7.70
CA SER A 233 -9.28 13.06 6.98
C SER A 233 -9.54 13.63 5.58
N LEU A 234 -10.73 13.37 4.98
CA LEU A 234 -11.07 13.76 3.60
C LEU A 234 -10.82 15.24 3.26
N PRO A 235 -11.19 16.23 4.11
CA PRO A 235 -10.97 17.64 3.76
C PRO A 235 -9.51 18.03 3.59
N ASN A 236 -8.61 17.32 4.30
CA ASN A 236 -7.18 17.60 4.32
C ASN A 236 -6.38 16.63 3.44
N ALA A 237 -7.01 15.60 2.89
CA ALA A 237 -6.34 14.60 2.08
C ALA A 237 -5.77 15.21 0.79
N THR A 238 -4.61 14.70 0.41
CA THR A 238 -3.93 14.99 -0.85
C THR A 238 -4.65 14.32 -2.02
N PHE A 239 -4.34 14.74 -3.25
CA PHE A 239 -4.92 14.12 -4.44
C PHE A 239 -4.58 12.62 -4.52
N ASP A 240 -3.32 12.25 -4.28
CA ASP A 240 -2.88 10.85 -4.27
C ASP A 240 -3.58 10.03 -3.18
N GLU A 241 -3.77 10.59 -1.98
CA GLU A 241 -4.51 9.92 -0.91
C GLU A 241 -5.97 9.66 -1.27
N LEU A 242 -6.67 10.67 -1.82
CA LEU A 242 -8.06 10.52 -2.28
C LEU A 242 -8.15 9.49 -3.42
N ILE A 243 -7.18 9.50 -4.35
CA ILE A 243 -7.10 8.53 -5.43
C ILE A 243 -6.90 7.12 -4.88
N SER A 244 -5.99 6.94 -3.92
CA SER A 244 -5.70 5.68 -3.24
C SER A 244 -6.93 5.17 -2.49
N MET A 245 -7.66 6.03 -1.76
CA MET A 245 -8.92 5.68 -1.10
C MET A 245 -9.91 5.10 -2.11
N ILE A 246 -10.21 5.81 -3.21
CA ILE A 246 -11.18 5.32 -4.20
C ILE A 246 -10.65 4.03 -4.89
N SER A 247 -9.33 3.85 -5.01
CA SER A 247 -8.75 2.67 -5.69
C SER A 247 -8.92 1.40 -4.87
N LYS A 248 -8.99 1.55 -3.55
CA LYS A 248 -8.91 0.46 -2.58
C LYS A 248 -10.23 0.26 -1.81
N GLU A 249 -11.22 1.12 -2.00
CA GLU A 249 -12.44 1.12 -1.17
C GLU A 249 -13.66 0.46 -1.80
N SER A 250 -14.37 -0.27 -0.93
CA SER A 250 -15.79 -0.60 -1.06
C SER A 250 -16.64 0.67 -1.21
N PHE A 251 -17.68 0.61 -2.04
CA PHE A 251 -18.58 1.69 -2.48
C PHE A 251 -19.05 2.75 -1.43
N SER A 252 -19.00 2.49 -0.13
CA SER A 252 -19.56 3.34 0.95
C SER A 252 -18.94 4.74 1.07
N LEU A 253 -17.62 4.86 0.89
CA LEU A 253 -16.89 6.13 1.02
C LEU A 253 -16.82 6.92 -0.29
N ASN A 254 -17.07 6.28 -1.43
CA ASN A 254 -16.93 6.90 -2.75
C ASN A 254 -17.82 8.14 -2.92
N GLU A 255 -19.04 8.13 -2.40
CA GLU A 255 -19.94 9.30 -2.44
C GLU A 255 -19.41 10.48 -1.61
N LYS A 256 -18.76 10.18 -0.47
CA LYS A 256 -18.20 11.20 0.42
C LYS A 256 -16.87 11.76 -0.08
N ILE A 257 -16.07 10.94 -0.77
CA ILE A 257 -14.78 11.34 -1.35
C ILE A 257 -14.97 12.25 -2.56
N GLN A 258 -16.01 12.01 -3.37
CA GLN A 258 -16.24 12.68 -4.65
C GLN A 258 -16.15 14.21 -4.60
N PRO A 259 -16.83 14.93 -3.69
CA PRO A 259 -16.76 16.39 -3.65
C PRO A 259 -15.34 16.91 -3.44
N TYR A 260 -14.56 16.26 -2.58
CA TYR A 260 -13.17 16.63 -2.31
C TYR A 260 -12.26 16.30 -3.49
N LEU A 261 -12.46 15.15 -4.13
CA LEU A 261 -11.71 14.79 -5.32
C LEU A 261 -11.97 15.79 -6.45
N ILE A 262 -13.23 16.16 -6.69
CA ILE A 262 -13.60 17.16 -7.71
C ILE A 262 -12.96 18.52 -7.39
N ASP A 263 -13.00 18.96 -6.12
CA ASP A 263 -12.33 20.20 -5.69
C ASP A 263 -10.81 20.14 -5.96
N LYS A 264 -10.15 19.03 -5.67
CA LYS A 264 -8.71 18.84 -5.94
C LYS A 264 -8.42 18.79 -7.43
N ILE A 265 -9.21 18.09 -8.24
CA ILE A 265 -9.08 18.07 -9.71
C ILE A 265 -9.22 19.48 -10.29
N ASN A 266 -10.15 20.27 -9.77
CA ASN A 266 -10.34 21.65 -10.22
C ASN A 266 -9.13 22.55 -9.91
N LYS A 267 -8.35 22.22 -8.88
CA LYS A 267 -7.16 22.97 -8.46
C LYS A 267 -5.84 22.40 -9.02
N ALA A 268 -5.85 21.15 -9.46
CA ALA A 268 -4.66 20.45 -9.95
C ALA A 268 -4.25 20.88 -11.36
N SER A 269 -2.95 20.82 -11.61
CA SER A 269 -2.36 20.91 -12.94
C SER A 269 -2.64 19.65 -13.77
N LEU A 270 -2.50 19.74 -15.10
CA LEU A 270 -2.68 18.59 -15.98
C LEU A 270 -1.69 17.45 -15.68
N GLY A 271 -0.45 17.78 -15.29
CA GLY A 271 0.56 16.80 -14.89
C GLY A 271 0.14 16.02 -13.64
N GLU A 272 -0.27 16.72 -12.57
CA GLU A 272 -0.74 16.09 -11.32
C GLU A 272 -1.94 15.16 -11.57
N ILE A 273 -2.88 15.56 -12.43
CA ILE A 273 -4.03 14.73 -12.80
C ILE A 273 -3.56 13.45 -13.50
N LEU A 274 -2.61 13.55 -14.43
CA LEU A 274 -2.07 12.41 -15.17
C LEU A 274 -1.23 11.48 -14.29
N ASP A 275 -0.48 12.03 -13.32
CA ASP A 275 0.22 11.26 -12.30
C ASP A 275 -0.76 10.45 -11.45
N GLY A 276 -1.81 11.08 -10.93
CA GLY A 276 -2.85 10.37 -10.17
C GLY A 276 -3.56 9.31 -11.02
N LEU A 277 -3.89 9.61 -12.28
CA LEU A 277 -4.47 8.63 -13.20
C LEU A 277 -3.55 7.45 -13.50
N SER A 278 -2.22 7.64 -13.44
CA SER A 278 -1.26 6.57 -13.67
C SER A 278 -1.33 5.48 -12.59
N GLN A 279 -1.77 5.85 -11.38
CA GLN A 279 -1.88 4.98 -10.20
C GLN A 279 -3.24 4.27 -10.09
N VAL A 280 -4.25 4.69 -10.87
CA VAL A 280 -5.60 4.12 -10.82
C VAL A 280 -5.72 2.91 -11.74
N GLU A 281 -6.08 1.76 -11.18
CA GLU A 281 -6.46 0.60 -11.99
C GLU A 281 -7.76 0.86 -12.76
N GLN A 282 -7.79 0.40 -14.00
CA GLN A 282 -8.74 0.84 -15.02
C GLN A 282 -10.20 0.44 -14.83
N LYS A 283 -10.54 -0.41 -13.87
CA LYS A 283 -11.85 -1.08 -13.85
C LYS A 283 -12.97 -0.28 -13.19
N ASP A 284 -12.70 0.66 -12.29
CA ASP A 284 -13.73 0.99 -11.29
C ASP A 284 -14.12 2.47 -11.10
N LYS A 285 -13.81 3.40 -12.01
CA LYS A 285 -14.02 4.84 -11.70
C LYS A 285 -14.51 5.75 -12.84
N PRO A 286 -15.71 5.53 -13.41
CA PRO A 286 -16.28 6.42 -14.43
C PRO A 286 -16.38 7.88 -13.97
N LEU A 287 -16.64 8.12 -12.68
CA LEU A 287 -16.80 9.45 -12.11
C LEU A 287 -15.49 10.27 -12.07
N LEU A 288 -14.35 9.60 -11.84
CA LEU A 288 -13.05 10.26 -11.93
C LEU A 288 -12.79 10.74 -13.37
N TYR A 289 -13.10 9.90 -14.36
CA TYR A 289 -12.95 10.26 -15.76
C TYR A 289 -13.89 11.40 -16.15
N GLU A 290 -15.15 11.37 -15.69
CA GLU A 290 -16.11 12.45 -15.94
C GLU A 290 -15.63 13.79 -15.36
N ALA A 291 -15.16 13.80 -14.10
CA ALA A 291 -14.62 15.00 -13.47
C ALA A 291 -13.42 15.57 -14.25
N ILE A 292 -12.51 14.70 -14.68
CA ILE A 292 -11.34 15.09 -15.48
C ILE A 292 -11.78 15.58 -16.86
N GLU A 293 -12.69 14.90 -17.53
CA GLU A 293 -13.19 15.30 -18.85
C GLU A 293 -13.86 16.67 -18.83
N ASN A 294 -14.54 17.01 -17.74
CA ASN A 294 -15.16 18.32 -17.53
C ASN A 294 -14.13 19.42 -17.27
N ARG A 295 -13.05 19.11 -16.55
CA ARG A 295 -11.99 20.08 -16.23
C ARG A 295 -11.00 20.28 -17.38
N LEU A 296 -10.79 19.25 -18.18
CA LEU A 296 -9.74 19.21 -19.21
C LEU A 296 -9.79 20.39 -20.20
N PRO A 297 -10.93 20.82 -20.76
CA PRO A 297 -10.97 21.96 -21.68
C PRO A 297 -10.39 23.24 -21.07
N PHE A 298 -10.63 23.49 -19.78
CA PHE A 298 -10.06 24.65 -19.10
C PHE A 298 -8.54 24.55 -18.97
N LEU A 299 -8.01 23.36 -18.64
CA LEU A 299 -6.56 23.15 -18.52
C LEU A 299 -5.87 23.31 -19.88
N LEU A 300 -6.47 22.78 -20.93
CA LEU A 300 -5.93 22.85 -22.29
C LEU A 300 -5.97 24.24 -22.89
N ASN A 301 -6.92 25.09 -22.49
CA ASN A 301 -6.98 26.48 -22.95
C ASN A 301 -5.92 27.39 -22.32
N ASN A 302 -5.30 26.98 -21.21
CA ASN A 302 -4.35 27.80 -20.46
C ASN A 302 -2.90 27.25 -20.49
N ILE A 303 -2.66 26.14 -21.21
CA ILE A 303 -1.37 25.48 -21.27
C ILE A 303 -0.57 25.95 -22.50
N SER A 304 0.75 26.09 -22.35
CA SER A 304 1.63 26.34 -23.50
C SER A 304 1.83 25.08 -24.35
N LEU A 305 2.18 25.26 -25.63
CA LEU A 305 2.49 24.13 -26.50
C LEU A 305 3.65 23.28 -25.96
N GLU A 306 4.72 23.92 -25.49
CA GLU A 306 5.89 23.23 -24.92
C GLU A 306 5.52 22.37 -23.71
N GLU A 307 4.76 22.94 -22.77
CA GLU A 307 4.30 22.21 -21.59
C GLU A 307 3.38 21.03 -21.97
N LEU A 308 2.48 21.23 -22.95
CA LEU A 308 1.61 20.16 -23.44
C LEU A 308 2.39 19.02 -24.11
N LEU A 309 3.42 19.34 -24.90
CA LEU A 309 4.31 18.35 -25.52
C LEU A 309 5.12 17.58 -24.46
N LYS A 310 5.64 18.28 -23.45
CA LYS A 310 6.33 17.66 -22.31
C LYS A 310 5.43 16.67 -21.58
N ILE A 311 4.19 17.05 -21.32
CA ILE A 311 3.19 16.17 -20.70
C ILE A 311 2.96 14.93 -21.58
N ARG A 312 2.71 15.09 -22.87
CA ARG A 312 2.51 13.95 -23.78
C ARG A 312 3.68 12.97 -23.78
N GLN A 313 4.90 13.49 -23.80
CA GLN A 313 6.11 12.68 -23.80
C GLN A 313 6.24 11.87 -22.49
N ASN A 314 6.05 12.52 -21.34
CA ASN A 314 6.13 11.89 -20.03
C ASN A 314 5.07 10.80 -19.83
N TYR A 315 3.86 11.01 -20.36
CA TYR A 315 2.74 10.09 -20.19
C TYR A 315 2.46 9.23 -21.44
N LYS A 316 3.37 9.15 -22.41
CA LYS A 316 3.18 8.40 -23.68
C LYS A 316 2.67 6.97 -23.47
N ARG A 317 3.25 6.25 -22.50
CA ARG A 317 2.86 4.87 -22.15
C ARG A 317 1.46 4.81 -21.51
N LEU A 318 1.10 5.82 -20.74
CA LEU A 318 -0.23 5.92 -20.12
C LEU A 318 -1.27 6.21 -21.20
N LEU A 319 -1.04 7.22 -22.03
CA LEU A 319 -1.92 7.69 -23.10
C LEU A 319 -2.15 6.66 -24.22
N SER A 320 -1.25 5.67 -24.39
CA SER A 320 -1.47 4.57 -25.34
C SER A 320 -2.52 3.54 -24.88
N LYS A 321 -3.01 3.62 -23.63
CA LYS A 321 -4.03 2.70 -23.13
C LYS A 321 -5.40 3.02 -23.78
N LYS A 322 -6.07 2.00 -24.33
CA LYS A 322 -7.36 2.13 -25.06
C LYS A 322 -8.42 2.99 -24.36
N LYS A 323 -8.52 2.90 -23.02
CA LYS A 323 -9.51 3.65 -22.23
C LYS A 323 -9.20 5.14 -22.08
N LEU A 324 -7.94 5.55 -22.28
CA LEU A 324 -7.55 6.96 -22.28
C LEU A 324 -7.61 7.57 -23.68
N LYS A 325 -8.14 6.85 -24.68
CA LYS A 325 -8.20 7.34 -26.06
C LYS A 325 -8.91 8.69 -26.17
N VAL A 326 -10.01 8.90 -25.46
CA VAL A 326 -10.74 10.18 -25.48
C VAL A 326 -9.85 11.33 -24.96
N LEU A 327 -9.11 11.08 -23.88
CA LEU A 327 -8.17 12.04 -23.32
C LEU A 327 -7.03 12.31 -24.31
N THR A 328 -6.42 11.27 -24.87
CA THR A 328 -5.37 11.36 -25.89
C THR A 328 -5.85 12.15 -27.10
N ASP A 329 -7.04 11.86 -27.64
CA ASP A 329 -7.62 12.54 -28.79
C ASP A 329 -7.84 14.05 -28.49
N LYS A 330 -8.30 14.39 -27.27
CA LYS A 330 -8.42 15.79 -26.84
C LYS A 330 -7.05 16.49 -26.73
N LEU A 331 -6.03 15.81 -26.19
CA LEU A 331 -4.66 16.34 -26.14
C LEU A 331 -4.06 16.53 -27.54
N ASP A 332 -4.27 15.57 -28.45
CA ASP A 332 -3.82 15.62 -29.85
C ASP A 332 -4.44 16.82 -30.57
N ASN A 333 -5.75 17.03 -30.38
CA ASN A 333 -6.47 18.16 -30.96
C ASN A 333 -5.95 19.50 -30.43
N SER A 334 -5.73 19.62 -29.12
CA SER A 334 -5.18 20.85 -28.53
C SER A 334 -3.75 21.11 -28.95
N VAL A 335 -2.89 20.09 -29.07
CA VAL A 335 -1.56 20.25 -29.67
C VAL A 335 -1.67 20.79 -31.08
N THR A 336 -2.56 20.23 -31.90
CA THR A 336 -2.74 20.67 -33.29
C THR A 336 -3.19 22.14 -33.35
N GLN A 337 -4.15 22.53 -32.52
CA GLN A 337 -4.63 23.92 -32.47
C GLN A 337 -3.56 24.92 -32.01
N LEU A 338 -2.83 24.60 -30.94
CA LEU A 338 -1.74 25.45 -30.45
C LEU A 338 -0.60 25.52 -31.48
N PHE A 339 -0.29 24.40 -32.13
CA PHE A 339 0.71 24.33 -33.18
C PHE A 339 0.38 25.25 -34.37
N GLU A 340 -0.88 25.32 -34.79
CA GLU A 340 -1.33 26.22 -35.87
C GLU A 340 -1.25 27.71 -35.50
N GLN A 341 -1.25 28.04 -34.21
CA GLN A 341 -1.18 29.42 -33.70
C GLN A 341 0.26 29.87 -33.43
N GLU A 342 1.18 28.94 -33.24
CA GLU A 342 2.57 29.22 -32.92
C GLU A 342 3.38 29.68 -34.13
N LYS A 343 4.39 30.53 -33.88
CA LYS A 343 5.29 30.97 -34.94
C LYS A 343 6.23 29.83 -35.31
N VAL A 344 6.50 29.68 -36.60
CA VAL A 344 7.41 28.64 -37.11
C VAL A 344 8.79 28.71 -36.46
N ASP A 345 9.27 29.91 -36.13
CA ASP A 345 10.57 30.09 -35.46
C ASP A 345 10.58 29.46 -34.07
N ASP A 346 9.52 29.66 -33.29
CA ASP A 346 9.37 29.09 -31.96
C ASP A 346 9.18 27.57 -32.04
N LEU A 347 8.43 27.09 -33.05
CA LEU A 347 8.25 25.65 -33.32
C LEU A 347 9.58 24.93 -33.66
N ILE A 348 10.45 25.57 -34.44
CA ILE A 348 11.77 25.00 -34.77
C ILE A 348 12.65 24.93 -33.52
N LEU A 349 12.59 25.93 -32.63
CA LEU A 349 13.36 25.95 -31.39
C LEU A 349 12.96 24.84 -30.41
N ILE A 350 11.68 24.52 -30.30
CA ILE A 350 11.19 23.47 -29.38
C ILE A 350 11.36 22.05 -29.94
N PHE A 351 11.40 21.87 -31.27
CA PHE A 351 11.40 20.52 -31.87
C PHE A 351 12.52 19.58 -31.43
N PRO A 352 13.78 20.02 -31.28
CA PRO A 352 14.87 19.17 -30.78
C PRO A 352 14.49 18.28 -29.59
N ASN A 353 13.69 18.82 -28.68
CA ASN A 353 13.26 18.14 -27.45
C ASN A 353 12.18 17.07 -27.69
N TYR A 354 11.48 17.11 -28.82
CA TYR A 354 10.28 16.31 -29.10
C TYR A 354 10.32 15.54 -30.43
N CYS A 355 11.50 15.37 -31.03
CA CYS A 355 11.68 14.69 -32.34
C CYS A 355 11.15 13.24 -32.43
N ASN A 356 10.79 12.61 -31.30
CA ASN A 356 10.22 11.25 -31.24
C ASN A 356 8.69 11.21 -31.09
N ASP A 357 8.01 12.36 -31.11
CA ASP A 357 6.55 12.44 -31.10
C ASP A 357 5.99 12.41 -32.54
N LYS A 358 5.22 11.36 -32.86
CA LYS A 358 4.68 11.12 -34.20
C LYS A 358 3.67 12.18 -34.65
N LEU A 359 2.91 12.74 -33.72
CA LEU A 359 1.94 13.78 -34.06
C LEU A 359 2.71 15.06 -34.41
N PHE A 360 3.70 15.40 -33.59
CA PHE A 360 4.53 16.57 -33.81
C PHE A 360 5.33 16.47 -35.12
N GLU A 361 5.89 15.29 -35.44
CA GLU A 361 6.54 15.01 -36.71
C GLU A 361 5.60 15.26 -37.91
N LYS A 362 4.36 14.74 -37.83
CA LYS A 362 3.35 14.91 -38.89
C LYS A 362 2.96 16.37 -39.12
N LEU A 363 2.87 17.17 -38.06
CA LEU A 363 2.48 18.58 -38.13
C LEU A 363 3.64 19.47 -38.61
N LEU A 364 4.87 19.19 -38.18
CA LEU A 364 6.01 20.05 -38.50
C LEU A 364 6.60 19.81 -39.89
N LYS A 365 6.62 18.55 -40.36
CA LYS A 365 7.27 18.18 -41.63
C LYS A 365 6.88 19.06 -42.83
N PRO A 366 5.59 19.44 -43.03
CA PRO A 366 5.21 20.37 -44.09
C PRO A 366 5.83 21.77 -43.98
N LEU A 367 6.05 22.27 -42.75
CA LEU A 367 6.58 23.61 -42.49
C LEU A 367 8.11 23.69 -42.62
N LEU A 368 8.81 22.57 -42.40
CA LEU A 368 10.28 22.55 -42.41
C LEU A 368 10.86 22.91 -43.78
N LYS A 369 10.18 22.52 -44.86
CA LYS A 369 10.63 22.74 -46.24
C LYS A 369 10.84 24.23 -46.55
N ASP A 370 9.97 25.09 -46.04
CA ASP A 370 10.03 26.52 -46.32
C ASP A 370 11.00 27.27 -45.37
N ASN A 371 11.58 26.56 -44.40
CA ASN A 371 12.39 27.15 -43.32
C ASN A 371 13.80 26.54 -43.19
N ILE A 372 14.29 25.86 -44.23
CA ILE A 372 15.60 25.17 -44.23
C ILE A 372 16.74 26.09 -43.80
N SER A 373 16.82 27.30 -44.34
CA SER A 373 17.89 28.25 -43.99
C SER A 373 17.87 28.62 -42.50
N LYS A 374 16.69 28.67 -41.87
CA LYS A 374 16.57 28.92 -40.43
C LYS A 374 17.02 27.72 -39.61
N ILE A 375 16.64 26.51 -40.02
CA ILE A 375 17.10 25.25 -39.38
C ILE A 375 18.63 25.17 -39.43
N ILE A 376 19.24 25.47 -40.57
CA ILE A 376 20.71 25.50 -40.72
C ILE A 376 21.33 26.55 -39.81
N ASN A 377 20.72 27.74 -39.73
CA ASN A 377 21.20 28.79 -38.82
C ASN A 377 21.13 28.36 -37.36
N TYR A 378 20.03 27.73 -36.92
CA TYR A 378 19.92 27.20 -35.56
C TYR A 378 20.89 26.05 -35.28
N PHE A 379 21.08 25.16 -36.25
CA PHE A 379 22.10 24.11 -36.17
C PHE A 379 23.49 24.72 -35.95
N LYS A 380 23.89 25.70 -36.77
CA LYS A 380 25.16 26.43 -36.65
C LYS A 380 25.32 27.08 -35.27
N LEU A 381 24.27 27.69 -34.77
CA LEU A 381 24.24 28.40 -33.49
C LEU A 381 23.91 27.50 -32.28
N SER A 382 23.97 26.17 -32.43
CA SER A 382 23.67 25.23 -31.35
C SER A 382 24.50 25.53 -30.10
N SER A 383 23.81 25.78 -28.99
CA SER A 383 24.42 26.16 -27.71
C SER A 383 24.58 24.99 -26.73
N SER A 384 24.05 23.81 -27.05
CA SER A 384 24.16 22.59 -26.26
C SER A 384 24.27 21.36 -27.16
N PHE A 385 24.83 20.26 -26.62
CA PHE A 385 24.91 18.98 -27.33
C PHE A 385 23.53 18.44 -27.74
N ASP A 386 22.52 18.64 -26.90
CA ASP A 386 21.14 18.19 -27.17
C ASP A 386 20.49 19.02 -28.28
N ASN A 387 20.68 20.34 -28.27
CA ASN A 387 20.23 21.21 -29.35
C ASN A 387 20.87 20.80 -30.67
N ALA A 388 22.19 20.57 -30.69
CA ALA A 388 22.90 20.14 -31.88
C ALA A 388 22.37 18.81 -32.44
N ALA A 389 22.14 17.81 -31.57
CA ALA A 389 21.55 16.54 -31.97
C ALA A 389 20.14 16.71 -32.56
N GLY A 390 19.29 17.49 -31.90
CA GLY A 390 17.92 17.69 -32.35
C GLY A 390 17.82 18.49 -33.65
N TYR A 391 18.66 19.51 -33.84
CA TYR A 391 18.76 20.24 -35.12
C TYR A 391 19.37 19.37 -36.22
N ALA A 392 20.35 18.50 -35.92
CA ALA A 392 20.84 17.53 -36.90
C ALA A 392 19.71 16.59 -37.37
N ASN A 393 18.85 16.15 -36.45
CA ASN A 393 17.69 15.31 -36.80
C ASN A 393 16.70 16.08 -37.68
N LEU A 394 16.47 17.37 -37.42
CA LEU A 394 15.67 18.23 -38.30
C LEU A 394 16.27 18.33 -39.70
N LEU A 395 17.60 18.54 -39.81
CA LEU A 395 18.28 18.53 -41.10
C LEU A 395 18.06 17.21 -41.84
N ASN A 396 18.09 16.09 -41.12
CA ASN A 396 17.82 14.78 -41.71
C ASN A 396 16.39 14.64 -42.24
N GLU A 397 15.40 15.31 -41.62
CA GLU A 397 14.02 15.34 -42.13
C GLU A 397 13.81 16.21 -43.37
N VAL A 398 14.68 17.21 -43.59
CA VAL A 398 14.62 18.09 -44.77
C VAL A 398 15.70 17.81 -45.81
N ALA A 399 16.48 16.74 -45.66
CA ALA A 399 17.64 16.43 -46.50
C ALA A 399 17.34 16.54 -48.02
N ASP A 400 16.15 16.08 -48.43
CA ASP A 400 15.67 16.09 -49.82
C ASP A 400 15.53 17.49 -50.44
N PHE A 401 15.52 18.53 -49.61
CA PHE A 401 15.31 19.91 -50.02
C PHE A 401 16.56 20.79 -49.83
N ILE A 402 17.65 20.24 -49.30
CA ILE A 402 18.89 20.97 -49.03
C ILE A 402 19.70 21.11 -50.33
N ASN A 403 20.03 22.34 -50.71
CA ASN A 403 20.86 22.60 -51.90
C ASN A 403 22.36 22.49 -51.60
N THR A 404 23.20 22.47 -52.64
CA THR A 404 24.66 22.31 -52.51
C THR A 404 25.32 23.34 -51.59
N THR A 405 24.90 24.61 -51.65
CA THR A 405 25.45 25.67 -50.79
C THR A 405 25.09 25.43 -49.34
N GLN A 406 23.85 25.04 -49.08
CA GLN A 406 23.36 24.71 -47.74
C GLN A 406 24.04 23.46 -47.16
N TRP A 407 24.28 22.43 -47.97
CA TRP A 407 25.05 21.26 -47.55
C TRP A 407 26.46 21.63 -47.09
N GLN A 408 27.13 22.51 -47.83
CA GLN A 408 28.45 23.02 -47.46
C GLN A 408 28.40 23.77 -46.12
N GLU A 409 27.39 24.62 -45.90
CA GLU A 409 27.20 25.31 -44.62
C GLU A 409 27.00 24.35 -43.45
N ILE A 410 26.20 23.30 -43.61
CA ILE A 410 25.96 22.27 -42.58
C ILE A 410 27.25 21.54 -42.25
N ILE A 411 28.02 21.19 -43.27
CA ILE A 411 29.31 20.51 -43.13
C ILE A 411 30.33 21.40 -42.41
N ASP A 412 30.43 22.67 -42.77
CA ASP A 412 31.37 23.59 -42.12
C ASP A 412 30.95 23.85 -40.66
N ALA A 413 29.65 24.00 -40.39
CA ALA A 413 29.12 24.11 -39.03
C ALA A 413 29.56 22.96 -38.12
N PHE A 414 29.58 21.72 -38.64
CA PHE A 414 30.00 20.54 -37.89
C PHE A 414 31.41 20.70 -37.32
N PHE A 415 32.34 21.31 -38.05
CA PHE A 415 33.72 21.52 -37.56
C PHE A 415 33.89 22.82 -36.78
N GLU A 416 33.07 23.84 -37.06
CA GLU A 416 33.21 25.16 -36.44
C GLU A 416 32.58 25.24 -35.05
N ASN A 417 31.59 24.40 -34.76
CA ASN A 417 30.89 24.41 -33.47
C ASN A 417 31.17 23.13 -32.68
N SER A 418 31.84 23.29 -31.54
CA SER A 418 32.16 22.18 -30.63
C SER A 418 30.97 21.49 -29.98
N GLN A 419 29.80 22.15 -29.91
CA GLN A 419 28.57 21.52 -29.46
C GLN A 419 28.03 20.52 -30.49
N ILE A 420 28.39 20.70 -31.77
CA ILE A 420 27.92 19.84 -32.86
C ILE A 420 28.74 18.56 -32.94
N TYR A 421 30.06 18.65 -33.16
CA TYR A 421 30.85 17.43 -33.34
C TYR A 421 31.00 16.60 -32.06
N ASN A 422 30.94 17.20 -30.87
CA ASN A 422 30.99 16.45 -29.60
C ASN A 422 29.59 15.91 -29.18
N SER A 423 28.53 16.21 -29.93
CA SER A 423 27.21 15.69 -29.62
C SER A 423 27.13 14.20 -29.98
N ARG A 424 26.78 13.36 -29.00
CA ARG A 424 26.76 11.89 -29.10
C ARG A 424 25.97 11.36 -30.29
N ASN A 425 24.90 12.06 -30.68
CA ASN A 425 24.01 11.60 -31.76
C ASN A 425 24.32 12.29 -33.10
N CYS A 426 25.08 13.37 -33.11
CA CYS A 426 25.24 14.17 -34.33
C CYS A 426 26.02 13.40 -35.41
N ALA A 427 27.10 12.68 -35.05
CA ALA A 427 27.83 11.86 -36.02
C ALA A 427 26.96 10.76 -36.63
N SER A 428 26.15 10.06 -35.83
CA SER A 428 25.19 9.07 -36.35
C SER A 428 24.11 9.68 -37.24
N THR A 429 23.66 10.90 -36.93
CA THR A 429 22.71 11.61 -37.80
C THR A 429 23.38 12.03 -39.11
N PHE A 430 24.67 12.39 -39.09
CA PHE A 430 25.44 12.66 -40.31
C PHE A 430 25.65 11.42 -41.17
N GLU A 431 25.74 10.22 -40.58
CA GLU A 431 25.72 8.97 -41.36
C GLU A 431 24.40 8.81 -42.12
N SER A 432 23.28 9.11 -41.45
CA SER A 432 21.95 9.10 -42.08
C SER A 432 21.84 10.16 -43.18
N LEU A 433 22.30 11.39 -42.92
CA LEU A 433 22.32 12.47 -43.91
C LEU A 433 23.15 12.10 -45.14
N PHE A 434 24.33 11.50 -44.95
CA PHE A 434 25.18 11.04 -46.03
C PHE A 434 24.45 9.99 -46.89
N LYS A 435 23.88 8.95 -46.27
CA LYS A 435 23.11 7.92 -46.98
C LYS A 435 21.95 8.52 -47.77
N LYS A 436 21.14 9.38 -47.14
CA LYS A 436 20.04 10.07 -47.84
C LYS A 436 20.52 10.90 -49.01
N SER A 437 21.66 11.60 -48.88
CA SER A 437 22.18 12.42 -49.97
C SER A 437 22.61 11.60 -51.20
N ILE A 438 23.05 10.36 -51.00
CA ILE A 438 23.39 9.42 -52.08
C ILE A 438 22.12 8.79 -52.67
N ASP A 439 21.13 8.49 -51.84
CA ASP A 439 19.84 7.99 -52.34
C ASP A 439 19.15 9.03 -53.26
N LEU A 440 19.36 10.32 -52.98
CA LEU A 440 18.87 11.44 -53.80
C LEU A 440 19.68 11.66 -55.07
N ASP A 441 20.98 11.36 -55.04
CA ASP A 441 21.90 11.58 -56.15
C ASP A 441 22.89 10.42 -56.26
N ILE A 442 22.85 9.72 -57.38
CA ILE A 442 23.62 8.49 -57.67
C ILE A 442 25.15 8.68 -57.48
N SER A 443 25.62 9.93 -57.35
CA SER A 443 27.04 10.27 -57.19
C SER A 443 27.35 10.95 -55.85
N ILE A 444 28.44 10.55 -55.20
CA ILE A 444 29.00 11.24 -54.04
C ILE A 444 29.41 12.67 -54.44
N LYS A 445 28.82 13.65 -53.75
CA LYS A 445 29.10 15.06 -54.01
C LYS A 445 30.46 15.51 -53.49
N PRO A 446 31.10 16.51 -54.15
CA PRO A 446 32.44 16.99 -53.76
C PRO A 446 32.54 17.45 -52.30
N TYR A 447 31.46 18.00 -51.74
CA TYR A 447 31.44 18.45 -50.34
C TYR A 447 31.60 17.29 -49.34
N TRP A 448 31.13 16.08 -49.66
CA TRP A 448 31.33 14.90 -48.81
C TRP A 448 32.76 14.36 -48.86
N LEU A 449 33.42 14.44 -50.02
CA LEU A 449 34.86 14.11 -50.13
C LEU A 449 35.70 15.05 -49.26
N PHE A 450 35.37 16.33 -49.31
CA PHE A 450 36.01 17.34 -48.46
C PHE A 450 35.71 17.11 -46.98
N PHE A 451 34.46 16.83 -46.63
CA PHE A 451 34.04 16.46 -45.27
C PHE A 451 34.84 15.27 -44.75
N ARG A 452 34.91 14.18 -45.52
CA ARG A 452 35.65 12.97 -45.16
C ARG A 452 37.13 13.23 -44.91
N LYS A 453 37.77 14.07 -45.73
CA LYS A 453 39.16 14.48 -45.52
C LYS A 453 39.31 15.27 -44.21
N LYS A 454 38.42 16.23 -43.95
CA LYS A 454 38.42 17.01 -42.71
C LYS A 454 38.17 16.14 -41.48
N LEU A 455 37.37 15.07 -41.56
CA LEU A 455 37.15 14.16 -40.42
C LEU A 455 38.45 13.53 -39.86
N ASN A 456 39.54 13.49 -40.64
CA ASN A 456 40.84 13.01 -40.17
C ASN A 456 41.51 13.93 -39.13
N THR A 457 41.00 15.14 -38.91
CA THR A 457 41.47 16.02 -37.83
C THR A 457 41.03 15.55 -36.44
N PHE A 458 39.98 14.72 -36.36
CA PHE A 458 39.50 14.15 -35.11
C PHE A 458 40.29 12.91 -34.69
N SER A 459 40.36 12.70 -33.37
CA SER A 459 41.09 11.59 -32.73
C SER A 459 40.65 10.22 -33.28
N LEU A 460 41.62 9.31 -33.46
CA LEU A 460 41.37 7.92 -33.82
C LEU A 460 40.58 7.14 -32.75
N ASN A 461 40.42 7.69 -31.55
CA ASN A 461 39.66 7.05 -30.47
C ASN A 461 38.18 7.46 -30.45
N ASP A 462 37.75 8.39 -31.31
CA ASP A 462 36.36 8.81 -31.39
C ASP A 462 35.53 7.77 -32.15
N ARG A 463 34.74 6.99 -31.41
CA ARG A 463 33.97 5.87 -31.95
C ARG A 463 32.95 6.33 -32.99
N ASP A 464 32.24 7.40 -32.73
CA ASP A 464 31.10 7.83 -33.55
C ASP A 464 31.61 8.49 -34.84
N ILE A 465 32.67 9.29 -34.74
CA ILE A 465 33.34 9.87 -35.92
C ILE A 465 33.99 8.77 -36.77
N ASN A 466 34.58 7.74 -36.17
CA ASN A 466 35.13 6.61 -36.92
C ASN A 466 34.06 5.76 -37.60
N SER A 467 32.88 5.63 -36.99
CA SER A 467 31.72 5.00 -37.64
C SER A 467 31.33 5.78 -38.89
N LEU A 468 31.21 7.10 -38.79
CA LEU A 468 30.91 7.99 -39.90
C LEU A 468 31.95 7.92 -41.03
N LYS A 469 33.24 7.90 -40.69
CA LYS A 469 34.33 7.69 -41.66
C LYS A 469 34.15 6.38 -42.43
N LYS A 470 33.90 5.28 -41.73
CA LYS A 470 33.71 3.95 -42.33
C LYS A 470 32.52 3.91 -43.28
N VAL A 471 31.41 4.54 -42.91
CA VAL A 471 30.22 4.61 -43.78
C VAL A 471 30.57 5.33 -45.08
N ILE A 472 31.25 6.48 -45.00
CA ILE A 472 31.64 7.24 -46.20
C ILE A 472 32.65 6.45 -47.05
N ASP A 473 33.68 5.87 -46.42
CA ASP A 473 34.70 5.09 -47.13
C ASP A 473 34.10 3.89 -47.85
N SER A 474 33.16 3.18 -47.21
CA SER A 474 32.53 2.00 -47.80
C SER A 474 31.75 2.31 -49.08
N GLN A 475 31.18 3.53 -49.19
CA GLN A 475 30.50 3.94 -50.42
C GLN A 475 31.50 4.40 -51.48
N LEU A 476 32.60 5.06 -51.08
CA LEU A 476 33.66 5.48 -52.01
C LEU A 476 34.37 4.30 -52.68
N GLU A 477 34.42 3.14 -52.02
CA GLU A 477 34.96 1.90 -52.59
C GLU A 477 33.98 1.22 -53.58
N ALA A 478 32.70 1.59 -53.53
CA ALA A 478 31.65 1.00 -54.36
C ALA A 478 31.36 1.79 -55.65
N GLU A 479 31.72 3.07 -55.70
CA GLU A 479 31.74 3.92 -56.91
C GLU A 479 33.01 3.68 -57.75
#